data_AF-A0A806U7X6-F1
#
_entry.id   AF-A0A806U7X6-F1
#
_cell.length_a   1.000
_cell.length_b   1.000
_cell.length_c   1.000
_cell.angle_alpha   90.00
_cell.angle_beta   90.00
_cell.angle_gamma   90.00
#
_symmetry.space_group_name_H-M   'P 1'
#
loop_
_entity.id
_entity.type
_entity.pdbx_description
1 polymer ?
#
loop_
_entity_poly.entity_id
_entity_poly.type
_entity_poly.pdbx_seq_one_letter_code
_entity_poly.pdbx_strand_id
1 'polypeptide(L)' 'MSEDKETPERRRERLKHEEVKRNPAGNMNDAFNRNEAGNLSGLAGSLGWKGLGVLITVMIIGFIIASLFLK' A
#
# COMPACT_ATOMS: atom_id res chain seq x y z
N MET A 1 0.88 -17.58 42.30
CA MET A 1 0.61 -16.77 41.09
C MET A 1 0.81 -15.32 41.47
N SER A 2 1.94 -14.75 41.08
CA SER A 2 2.37 -13.40 41.48
C SER A 2 2.73 -12.63 40.20
N GLU A 3 1.75 -12.40 39.32
CA GLU A 3 2.00 -11.79 38.00
C GLU A 3 1.44 -10.37 37.83
N ASP A 4 0.79 -9.79 38.84
CA ASP A 4 0.10 -8.48 38.70
C ASP A 4 0.65 -7.40 39.66
N LYS A 5 1.93 -7.04 39.51
CA LYS A 5 2.45 -5.74 39.99
C LYS A 5 3.29 -5.02 38.94
N GLU A 6 3.00 -5.20 37.66
CA GLU A 6 3.54 -4.29 36.65
C GLU A 6 2.71 -3.01 36.58
N THR A 7 3.39 -1.88 36.45
CA THR A 7 2.72 -0.62 36.15
C THR A 7 2.00 -0.75 34.80
N PRO A 8 0.84 -0.09 34.62
CA PRO A 8 0.07 -0.18 33.38
C PRO A 8 0.90 0.19 32.13
N GLU A 9 1.89 1.07 32.30
CA GLU A 9 2.86 1.43 31.27
C GLU A 9 3.76 0.26 30.87
N ARG A 10 4.36 -0.44 31.85
CA ARG A 10 5.18 -1.64 31.59
C ARG A 10 4.38 -2.76 30.94
N ARG A 11 3.14 -2.98 31.40
CA ARG A 11 2.25 -3.97 30.78
C ARG A 11 1.97 -3.64 29.32
N ARG A 12 1.78 -2.36 28.97
CA ARG A 12 1.61 -1.91 27.58
C ARG A 12 2.88 -2.14 26.75
N GLU A 13 4.05 -1.81 27.27
CA GLU A 13 5.31 -2.02 26.56
C GLU A 13 5.57 -3.52 26.32
N ARG A 14 5.32 -4.36 27.33
CA ARG A 14 5.43 -5.82 27.22
C ARG A 14 4.54 -6.39 26.12
N LEU A 15 3.26 -6.00 26.10
CA LEU A 15 2.31 -6.42 25.06
C LEU A 15 2.74 -5.95 23.66
N LYS A 16 3.25 -4.72 23.54
CA LYS A 16 3.76 -4.19 22.27
C LYS A 16 4.96 -4.99 21.76
N HIS A 17 5.86 -5.40 22.65
CA HIS A 17 6.99 -6.28 22.32
C HIS A 17 6.56 -7.70 21.96
N GLU A 18 5.56 -8.25 22.64
CA GLU A 18 4.99 -9.57 22.33
C GLU A 18 4.26 -9.57 20.97
N GLU A 19 3.56 -8.49 20.63
CA GLU A 19 2.91 -8.30 19.34
C GLU A 19 3.93 -8.26 18.20
N VAL A 20 5.01 -7.48 18.34
CA VAL A 20 6.09 -7.41 17.33
C VAL A 20 6.79 -8.77 17.17
N LYS A 21 6.98 -9.53 18.27
CA LYS A 21 7.57 -10.88 18.20
C LYS A 21 6.65 -11.90 17.54
N ARG A 22 5.34 -11.85 17.83
CA ARG A 22 4.36 -12.78 17.27
C ARG A 22 3.98 -12.44 15.83
N ASN A 23 3.98 -11.16 15.47
CA ASN A 23 3.58 -10.67 14.16
C ASN A 23 4.60 -9.65 13.59
N PRO A 24 5.84 -10.08 13.30
CA PRO A 24 6.89 -9.20 12.79
C PRO A 24 6.53 -8.59 11.43
N ALA A 25 5.69 -9.28 10.65
CA ALA A 25 5.22 -8.83 9.34
C ALA A 25 3.88 -8.08 9.39
N GLY A 26 3.25 -7.90 10.56
CA GLY A 26 1.95 -7.24 10.70
C GLY A 26 1.96 -5.80 10.18
N ASN A 27 2.98 -5.03 10.55
CA ASN A 27 3.17 -3.67 10.06
C ASN A 27 3.46 -3.61 8.55
N MET A 28 4.13 -4.64 8.01
CA MET A 28 4.36 -4.71 6.56
C MET A 28 3.04 -4.97 5.84
N ASN A 29 2.23 -5.91 6.33
CA ASN A 29 0.94 -6.23 5.72
C ASN A 29 -0.04 -5.04 5.79
N ASP A 30 -0.03 -4.28 6.88
CA ASP A 30 -0.79 -3.03 7.00
C ASP A 30 -0.26 -1.92 6.08
N ALA A 31 1.05 -1.78 5.93
CA ALA A 31 1.67 -0.84 5.01
C ALA A 31 1.41 -1.21 3.53
N PHE A 32 1.43 -2.50 3.21
CA PHE A 32 1.09 -3.02 1.89
C PHE A 32 -0.41 -2.85 1.60
N ASN A 33 -1.31 -3.23 2.51
CA ASN A 33 -2.75 -2.99 2.34
C ASN A 33 -3.10 -1.50 2.20
N ARG A 34 -2.38 -0.62 2.90
CA ARG A 34 -2.54 0.83 2.75
C ARG A 34 -2.12 1.35 1.38
N ASN A 35 -1.10 0.74 0.76
CA ASN A 35 -0.60 1.11 -0.57
C ASN A 35 -1.33 0.37 -1.71
N GLU A 36 -1.82 -0.85 -1.47
CA GLU A 36 -2.59 -1.67 -2.41
C GLU A 36 -4.05 -1.19 -2.55
N ALA A 37 -4.52 -0.33 -1.65
CA ALA A 37 -5.77 0.42 -1.80
C ALA A 37 -5.67 1.53 -2.89
N GLY A 38 -5.17 1.18 -4.07
CA GLY A 38 -5.84 1.41 -5.36
C GLY A 38 -6.37 2.79 -5.70
N ASN A 39 -5.78 3.89 -5.22
CA ASN A 39 -6.24 5.21 -5.62
C ASN A 39 -5.56 5.62 -6.94
N LEU A 40 -6.32 5.62 -8.05
CA LEU A 40 -5.91 6.23 -9.32
C LEU A 40 -5.45 7.69 -9.14
N SER A 41 -5.91 8.38 -8.09
CA SER A 41 -5.41 9.70 -7.69
C SER A 41 -3.93 9.68 -7.28
N GLY A 42 -3.42 8.60 -6.68
CA GLY A 42 -2.00 8.46 -6.36
C GLY A 42 -1.12 8.32 -7.61
N LEU A 43 -1.63 7.64 -8.64
CA LEU A 43 -0.96 7.53 -9.95
C LEU A 43 -1.02 8.86 -10.72
N ALA A 44 -2.20 9.50 -10.76
CA ALA A 44 -2.36 10.82 -11.38
C ALA A 44 -1.54 11.91 -10.67
N GLY A 45 -1.38 11.81 -9.34
CA GLY A 45 -0.57 12.71 -8.52
C GLY A 45 0.94 12.48 -8.68
N SER A 46 1.38 11.22 -8.78
CA SER A 46 2.81 10.86 -8.90
C SER A 46 3.37 11.02 -10.32
N LEU A 47 2.58 10.69 -11.37
CA LEU A 47 2.98 10.96 -12.77
C LEU A 47 2.81 12.43 -13.15
N GLY A 48 1.97 13.16 -12.41
CA GLY A 48 1.54 14.50 -12.75
C GLY A 48 0.69 14.55 -14.03
N TRP A 49 0.10 15.72 -14.28
CA TRP A 49 -0.83 15.91 -15.39
C TRP A 49 -0.20 15.66 -16.78
N LYS A 50 1.10 15.96 -16.92
CA LYS A 50 1.85 15.70 -18.16
C LYS A 50 2.09 14.22 -18.39
N GLY A 51 2.49 13.47 -17.36
CA GLY A 51 2.72 12.02 -17.46
C GLY A 51 1.41 11.27 -17.74
N LEU A 52 0.32 11.67 -17.09
CA LEU A 52 -1.00 11.12 -17.35
C LEU A 52 -1.46 11.38 -18.80
N GLY A 53 -1.24 12.60 -19.32
CA GLY A 53 -1.56 12.94 -20.71
C GLY A 53 -0.81 12.05 -21.72
N VAL A 54 0.50 11.89 -21.52
CA VAL A 54 1.34 11.04 -22.38
C VAL A 54 0.89 9.58 -22.32
N LEU A 55 0.61 9.05 -21.13
CA LEU A 55 0.13 7.68 -20.94
C LEU A 55 -1.17 7.43 -21.73
N ILE A 56 -2.14 8.32 -21.61
CA ILE A 56 -3.42 8.23 -22.32
C ILE A 56 -3.20 8.29 -23.84
N THR A 57 -2.35 9.21 -24.33
CA THR A 57 -2.03 9.31 -25.75
C THR A 57 -1.44 8.01 -26.31
N VAL A 58 -0.47 7.41 -25.60
CA VAL A 58 0.15 6.13 -26.01
C VAL A 58 -0.90 5.02 -26.06
N MET A 59 -1.78 4.95 -25.05
CA MET A 59 -2.82 3.92 -24.98
C MET A 59 -3.82 4.01 -26.14
N ILE A 60 -4.20 5.23 -26.53
CA ILE A 60 -5.09 5.47 -27.69
C ILE A 60 -4.41 5.05 -28.99
N ILE A 61 -3.14 5.44 -29.20
CA ILE A 61 -2.39 5.07 -30.40
C ILE A 61 -2.24 3.55 -30.49
N GLY A 62 -1.86 2.89 -29.39
CA GLY A 62 -1.76 1.44 -29.32
C GLY A 62 -3.09 0.75 -29.63
N PHE A 63 -4.20 1.27 -29.11
CA PHE A 63 -5.53 0.75 -29.41
C PHE A 63 -5.91 0.89 -30.88
N ILE A 64 -5.61 2.03 -31.51
CA ILE A 64 -5.87 2.24 -32.95
C ILE A 64 -5.07 1.24 -33.78
N ILE A 65 -3.77 1.10 -33.50
CA ILE A 65 -2.90 0.15 -34.19
C ILE A 65 -3.44 -1.28 -34.01
N ALA A 66 -3.70 -1.68 -32.76
CA ALA A 66 -4.25 -3.00 -32.46
C ALA A 66 -5.57 -3.24 -33.19
N SER A 67 -6.49 -2.27 -33.23
CA SER A 67 -7.78 -2.37 -33.93
C SER A 67 -7.63 -2.49 -35.46
N LEU A 68 -6.59 -1.89 -36.04
CA LEU A 68 -6.28 -2.03 -37.47
C LEU A 68 -5.64 -3.38 -37.82
N PHE A 69 -4.83 -3.94 -36.91
CA PHE A 69 -4.10 -5.21 -37.13
C PHE A 69 -4.86 -6.46 -36.67
N LEU A 70 -5.75 -6.34 -35.67
CA LEU A 70 -6.63 -7.42 -35.19
C LEU A 70 -7.99 -7.43 -35.91
N LYS A 71 -8.12 -6.68 -37.01
CA LYS A 71 -9.28 -6.71 -37.89
C LYS A 71 -9.21 -7.85 -38.89
#